data_AF-A0A8H6IZW6-F1
#
_entry.id   AF-A0A8H6IZW6-F1
#
_cell.length_a   1.000
_cell.length_b   1.000
_cell.length_c   1.000
_cell.angle_alpha   90.00
_cell.angle_beta   90.00
_cell.angle_gamma   90.00
#
_symmetry.space_group_name_H-M   'P 1'
#
loop_
_entity.id
_entity.type
_entity.pdbx_description
1 polymer ?
#
loop_
_entity_poly.entity_id
_entity_poly.type
_entity_poly.pdbx_seq_one_letter_code
_entity_poly.pdbx_strand_id
1 'polypeptide(L)'
;MAPSRPSSTRQPGFEASSKKDASAEKLPRLPQGSKIQKRALPRRQQPVSSKSQLIYVSSGTPFMTVVSRVRKQLDRSLRGGVPSTRGMSLNQRVALLHRDGGTRGTGDREAVVLGTGKAVEKVLSVAAWFSGEKDCEV
;
A
#
# COMPACT_ATOMS: atom_id res chain seq x y z
N MET A 1 69.88 -24.63 -60.10
CA MET A 1 68.87 -23.57 -60.02
C MET A 1 68.97 -22.91 -58.65
N ALA A 2 69.32 -21.62 -58.59
CA ALA A 2 69.02 -20.76 -57.44
C ALA A 2 67.72 -19.98 -57.77
N PRO A 3 66.93 -19.49 -56.80
CA PRO A 3 67.21 -18.15 -56.25
C PRO A 3 66.80 -17.98 -54.75
N SER A 4 67.65 -17.35 -53.93
CA SER A 4 67.59 -15.96 -53.44
C SER A 4 66.84 -15.76 -52.11
N ARG A 5 67.58 -15.28 -51.09
CA ARG A 5 67.04 -14.60 -49.91
C ARG A 5 66.77 -13.13 -50.25
N PRO A 6 65.78 -12.49 -49.60
CA PRO A 6 65.90 -11.07 -49.29
C PRO A 6 65.86 -10.76 -47.78
N SER A 7 66.90 -10.03 -47.37
CA SER A 7 66.96 -8.88 -46.44
C SER A 7 66.05 -8.77 -45.20
N SER A 8 66.70 -8.92 -44.05
CA SER A 8 66.67 -8.06 -42.84
C SER A 8 65.65 -6.92 -42.73
N THR A 9 64.93 -6.89 -41.59
CA THR A 9 64.69 -5.66 -40.79
C THR A 9 64.59 -6.04 -39.31
N ARG A 10 65.34 -5.35 -38.45
CA ARG A 10 65.42 -5.52 -36.98
C ARG A 10 64.25 -4.82 -36.26
N GLN A 11 63.86 -5.44 -35.14
CA GLN A 11 62.95 -5.06 -34.03
C GLN A 11 63.05 -3.59 -33.53
N PRO A 12 62.04 -3.02 -32.80
CA PRO A 12 61.71 -3.35 -31.39
C PRO A 12 60.24 -3.19 -30.95
N GLY A 13 59.90 -3.68 -29.75
CA GLY A 13 58.75 -3.15 -28.98
C GLY A 13 58.02 -4.13 -28.07
N PHE A 14 58.34 -4.09 -26.77
CA PHE A 14 57.44 -4.50 -25.69
C PHE A 14 56.14 -3.68 -25.74
N GLU A 15 54.97 -4.32 -25.73
CA GLU A 15 53.78 -3.70 -25.11
C GLU A 15 52.95 -4.76 -24.38
N ALA A 16 52.78 -4.51 -23.08
CA ALA A 16 51.93 -5.25 -22.18
C ALA A 16 50.47 -5.14 -22.64
N SER A 17 49.84 -6.26 -22.99
CA SER A 17 48.38 -6.27 -23.17
C SER A 17 47.72 -6.33 -21.80
N SER A 18 47.30 -5.13 -21.40
CA SER A 18 46.44 -4.76 -20.30
C SER A 18 45.50 -5.85 -19.79
N LYS A 19 45.37 -5.93 -18.46
CA LYS A 19 44.22 -6.53 -17.78
C LYS A 19 42.96 -5.97 -18.43
N LYS A 20 42.31 -6.77 -19.29
CA LYS A 20 40.96 -6.44 -19.75
C LYS A 20 40.06 -6.58 -18.54
N ASP A 21 39.63 -5.45 -18.00
CA ASP A 21 38.42 -5.38 -17.20
C ASP A 21 37.37 -6.18 -17.96
N ALA A 22 36.88 -7.27 -17.36
CA ALA A 22 35.81 -8.07 -17.94
C ALA A 22 34.55 -7.19 -17.98
N SER A 23 34.46 -6.36 -19.01
CA SER A 23 33.31 -5.52 -19.28
C SER A 23 32.15 -6.48 -19.53
N ALA A 24 31.23 -6.57 -18.57
CA ALA A 24 30.06 -7.43 -18.67
C ALA A 24 29.40 -7.24 -20.05
N GLU A 25 29.18 -8.35 -20.75
CA GLU A 25 28.60 -8.34 -22.08
C GLU A 25 27.22 -7.69 -22.02
N LYS A 26 27.07 -6.57 -22.75
CA LYS A 26 25.83 -5.79 -22.69
C LYS A 26 24.71 -6.60 -23.35
N LEU A 27 23.53 -6.54 -22.75
CA LEU A 27 22.33 -7.12 -23.34
C LEU A 27 22.06 -6.54 -24.74
N PRO A 28 21.45 -7.32 -25.65
CA PRO A 28 21.11 -6.86 -26.99
C PRO A 28 20.25 -5.59 -26.94
N ARG A 29 20.45 -4.72 -27.93
CA ARG A 29 19.68 -3.49 -28.06
C ARG A 29 18.21 -3.81 -28.29
N LEU A 30 17.33 -2.99 -27.71
CA LEU A 30 15.89 -3.11 -27.92
C LEU A 30 15.52 -2.88 -29.41
N PRO A 31 14.48 -3.55 -29.92
CA PRO A 31 14.05 -3.39 -31.31
C PRO A 31 13.66 -1.95 -31.62
N GLN A 32 13.92 -1.51 -32.85
CA GLN A 32 13.69 -0.14 -33.28
C GLN A 32 12.20 0.20 -33.21
N GLY A 33 11.85 1.33 -32.59
CA GLY A 33 10.46 1.72 -32.32
C GLY A 33 9.92 1.33 -30.93
N SER A 34 10.70 0.62 -30.12
CA SER A 34 10.34 0.36 -28.72
C SER A 34 10.62 1.57 -27.83
N LYS A 35 9.65 1.91 -26.97
CA LYS A 35 9.76 3.01 -26.00
C LYS A 35 9.90 2.44 -24.60
N ILE A 36 11.05 2.71 -23.95
CA ILE A 36 11.25 2.36 -22.54
C ILE A 36 10.31 3.23 -21.70
N GLN A 37 9.43 2.58 -20.93
CA GLN A 37 8.60 3.23 -19.94
C GLN A 37 8.80 2.55 -18.59
N LYS A 38 8.61 3.32 -17.51
CA LYS A 38 8.53 2.72 -16.18
C LYS A 38 7.32 1.77 -16.14
N ARG A 39 7.48 0.62 -15.48
CA ARG A 39 6.35 -0.26 -15.19
C ARG A 39 5.32 0.51 -14.37
N ALA A 40 4.04 0.44 -14.75
CA ALA A 40 2.98 1.00 -13.95
C ALA A 40 2.99 0.34 -12.56
N LEU A 41 3.06 1.16 -11.51
CA LEU A 41 3.00 0.64 -10.15
C LEU A 41 1.54 0.28 -9.82
N PRO A 42 1.26 -0.91 -9.26
CA PRO A 42 -0.08 -1.23 -8.78
C PRO A 42 -0.44 -0.27 -7.65
N ARG A 43 -1.42 0.61 -7.88
CA ARG A 43 -2.03 1.38 -6.79
C ARG A 43 -3.02 0.48 -6.07
N ARG A 44 -3.04 0.54 -4.74
CA ARG A 44 -4.15 -0.04 -3.99
C ARG A 44 -5.44 0.62 -4.46
N GLN A 45 -6.43 -0.21 -4.79
CA GLN A 45 -7.75 0.30 -5.10
C GLN A 45 -8.33 0.94 -3.84
N GLN A 46 -8.88 2.15 -3.99
CA GLN A 46 -9.66 2.71 -2.90
C GLN A 46 -10.85 1.80 -2.63
N PRO A 47 -11.30 1.70 -1.38
CA PRO A 47 -12.43 0.84 -1.06
C PRO A 47 -13.63 1.18 -1.94
N VAL A 48 -14.20 0.16 -2.58
CA VAL A 48 -15.28 0.29 -3.55
C VAL A 48 -16.60 0.73 -2.88
N SER A 49 -16.71 0.57 -1.56
CA SER A 49 -17.91 0.84 -0.80
C SER A 49 -17.69 1.94 0.23
N SER A 50 -18.64 2.87 0.31
CA SER A 50 -18.72 3.87 1.39
C SER A 50 -18.89 3.23 2.78
N LYS A 51 -19.16 1.92 2.86
CA LYS A 51 -19.26 1.15 4.11
C LYS A 51 -17.93 0.58 4.59
N SER A 52 -16.83 0.69 3.83
CA SER A 52 -15.53 0.21 4.29
C SER A 52 -15.03 1.07 5.46
N GLN A 53 -14.94 0.46 6.64
CA GLN A 53 -14.55 1.15 7.87
C GLN A 53 -13.01 1.18 8.04
N LEU A 54 -12.32 1.71 7.02
CA LEU A 54 -10.86 1.60 6.88
C LEU A 54 -10.12 2.83 7.43
N ILE A 55 -9.18 2.62 8.35
CA ILE A 55 -8.38 3.68 8.99
C ILE A 55 -6.91 3.50 8.63
N TYR A 56 -6.33 4.50 7.97
CA TYR A 56 -4.90 4.54 7.68
C TYR A 56 -4.12 5.27 8.77
N VAL A 57 -3.03 4.65 9.21
CA VAL A 57 -2.15 5.15 10.26
C VAL A 57 -0.78 5.49 9.68
N SER A 58 -0.35 6.74 9.91
CA SER A 58 0.99 7.22 9.54
C SER A 58 1.91 7.17 10.76
N SER A 59 3.22 7.13 10.53
CA SER A 59 4.21 7.17 11.62
C SER A 59 4.10 8.44 12.47
N GLY A 60 3.61 9.55 11.92
CA GLY A 60 3.42 10.81 12.65
C GLY A 60 2.13 10.90 13.48
N THR A 61 1.18 9.96 13.32
CA THR A 61 -0.10 10.09 14.04
C THR A 61 0.06 9.73 15.53
N PRO A 62 -0.46 10.55 16.45
CA PRO A 62 -0.46 10.23 17.88
C PRO A 62 -1.34 9.01 18.17
N PHE A 63 -0.94 8.22 19.18
CA PHE A 63 -1.58 6.96 19.55
C PHE A 63 -3.08 7.12 19.89
N MET A 64 -3.40 8.02 20.83
CA MET A 64 -4.79 8.29 21.26
C MET A 64 -5.69 8.81 20.13
N THR A 65 -5.11 9.47 19.12
CA THR A 65 -5.85 9.92 17.93
C THR A 65 -6.28 8.74 17.06
N VAL A 66 -5.50 7.66 17.01
CA VAL A 66 -5.88 6.42 16.32
C VAL A 66 -6.99 5.72 17.09
N VAL A 67 -6.82 5.54 18.40
CA VAL A 67 -7.83 4.95 19.29
C VAL A 67 -9.17 5.68 19.19
N SER A 68 -9.15 7.02 19.27
CA SER A 68 -10.36 7.84 19.16
C SER A 68 -11.02 7.71 17.79
N ARG A 69 -10.24 7.56 16.72
CA ARG A 69 -10.77 7.32 15.38
C ARG A 69 -11.42 5.95 15.27
N VAL A 70 -10.78 4.90 15.80
CA VAL A 70 -11.36 3.55 15.84
C VAL A 70 -12.68 3.53 16.62
N ARG A 71 -12.72 4.11 17.83
CA ARG A 71 -13.96 4.20 18.62
C ARG A 71 -15.07 4.93 17.87
N LYS A 72 -14.79 6.11 17.30
CA LYS A 72 -15.78 6.86 16.50
C LYS A 72 -16.27 6.09 15.28
N GLN A 73 -15.39 5.28 14.67
CA GLN A 73 -15.71 4.47 13.52
C GLN A 73 -16.69 3.35 13.91
N LEU A 74 -16.41 2.65 15.00
CA LEU A 74 -17.32 1.65 15.60
C LEU A 74 -18.65 2.29 16.07
N ASP A 75 -18.61 3.47 16.70
CA ASP A 75 -19.84 4.19 17.09
C ASP A 75 -20.68 4.59 15.87
N ARG A 76 -20.03 4.89 14.74
CA ARG A 76 -20.71 5.22 13.49
C ARG A 76 -21.39 4.00 12.89
N SER A 77 -20.79 2.81 12.95
CA SER A 77 -21.43 1.58 12.47
C SER A 77 -22.66 1.21 13.31
N LEU A 78 -22.64 1.48 14.62
CA LEU A 78 -23.83 1.34 15.49
C LEU A 78 -24.97 2.27 15.07
N ARG A 79 -24.67 3.50 14.64
CA ARG A 79 -25.66 4.52 14.25
C ARG A 79 -26.08 4.46 12.77
N GLY A 80 -25.28 3.81 11.92
CA GLY A 80 -25.25 3.99 10.47
C GLY A 80 -26.44 3.45 9.66
N GLY A 81 -27.46 2.89 10.31
CA GLY A 81 -28.68 2.42 9.65
C GLY A 81 -29.86 3.40 9.74
N VAL A 82 -29.80 4.42 10.60
CA VAL A 82 -30.98 5.26 10.88
C VAL A 82 -31.11 6.36 9.82
N PRO A 83 -32.17 6.37 8.99
CA PRO A 83 -32.41 7.45 8.03
C PRO A 83 -32.61 8.78 8.76
N SER A 84 -32.20 9.88 8.12
CA SER A 84 -32.44 11.22 8.66
C SER A 84 -33.93 11.44 8.89
N THR A 85 -34.32 11.74 10.13
CA THR A 85 -35.71 12.01 10.50
C THR A 85 -36.12 13.47 10.30
N ARG A 86 -35.28 14.28 9.65
CA ARG A 86 -35.51 15.72 9.48
C ARG A 86 -36.67 15.92 8.50
N GLY A 87 -37.76 16.53 8.98
CA GLY A 87 -38.98 16.77 8.18
C GLY A 87 -40.04 15.67 8.27
N MET A 88 -39.84 14.64 9.09
CA MET A 88 -40.82 13.57 9.29
C MET A 88 -41.74 13.84 10.48
N SER A 89 -43.01 13.45 10.37
CA SER A 89 -43.97 13.53 11.49
C SER A 89 -43.63 12.50 12.58
N LEU A 90 -44.13 12.70 13.81
CA LEU A 90 -43.84 11.80 14.92
C LEU A 90 -44.20 10.34 14.61
N ASN A 91 -45.37 10.11 14.00
CA ASN A 91 -45.85 8.77 13.66
C ASN A 91 -44.95 8.07 12.62
N GLN A 92 -44.41 8.83 11.66
CA GLN A 92 -43.45 8.30 10.68
C GLN A 92 -42.13 7.91 11.35
N ARG A 93 -41.65 8.70 12.32
CA ARG A 93 -40.44 8.37 13.09
C ARG A 93 -40.62 7.11 13.93
N VAL A 94 -41.77 6.97 14.60
CA VAL A 94 -42.11 5.78 15.38
C VAL A 94 -42.21 4.55 14.47
N ALA A 95 -42.85 4.66 13.31
CA ALA A 95 -42.93 3.58 12.34
C ALA A 95 -41.54 3.13 11.82
N LEU A 96 -40.62 4.07 11.57
CA LEU A 96 -39.24 3.75 11.18
C LEU A 96 -38.48 3.01 12.28
N LEU A 97 -38.62 3.45 13.55
CA LEU A 97 -37.99 2.78 14.69
C LEU A 97 -38.47 1.33 14.83
N HIS A 98 -39.76 1.07 14.60
CA HIS A 98 -40.31 -0.28 14.62
C HIS A 98 -39.88 -1.14 13.42
N ARG A 99 -39.73 -0.54 12.23
CA ARG A 99 -39.36 -1.25 10.99
C ARG A 99 -37.88 -1.67 10.98
N ASP A 100 -36.99 -0.82 11.48
CA ASP A 100 -35.55 -1.06 11.43
C ASP A 100 -35.01 -1.83 12.64
N GLY A 101 -35.88 -2.37 13.52
CA GLY A 101 -35.47 -3.16 14.68
C GLY A 101 -34.78 -2.34 15.78
N GLY A 102 -35.07 -1.03 15.84
CA GLY A 102 -34.43 -0.07 16.75
C GLY A 102 -33.07 0.44 16.27
N THR A 103 -32.28 1.05 17.15
CA THR A 103 -30.94 1.58 16.85
C THR A 103 -29.87 0.49 16.66
N ARG A 104 -30.29 -0.74 16.38
CA ARG A 104 -29.39 -1.88 16.16
C ARG A 104 -28.80 -1.75 14.77
N GLY A 105 -27.68 -1.04 14.66
CA GLY A 105 -26.97 -0.82 13.41
C GLY A 105 -26.80 -2.09 12.58
N THR A 106 -27.19 -2.02 11.31
CA THR A 106 -27.23 -3.10 10.30
C THR A 106 -25.88 -3.31 9.60
N GLY A 107 -24.83 -2.59 9.99
CA GLY A 107 -23.51 -2.68 9.37
C GLY A 107 -22.56 -3.60 10.13
N ASP A 108 -21.61 -4.19 9.40
CA ASP A 108 -20.46 -4.88 9.98
C ASP A 108 -19.77 -3.95 11.00
N ARG A 109 -19.71 -4.39 12.25
CA ARG A 109 -19.14 -3.63 13.39
C ARG A 109 -17.62 -3.77 13.44
N GLU A 110 -16.99 -3.70 12.28
CA GLU A 110 -15.56 -3.91 12.13
C GLU A 110 -14.90 -2.57 11.79
N ALA A 111 -13.72 -2.33 12.35
CA ALA A 111 -12.86 -1.22 11.96
C ALA A 111 -11.50 -1.79 11.55
N VAL A 112 -11.13 -1.64 10.27
CA VAL A 112 -9.88 -2.16 9.75
C VAL A 112 -8.81 -1.07 9.88
N VAL A 113 -7.73 -1.36 10.59
CA VAL A 113 -6.61 -0.41 10.77
C VAL A 113 -5.42 -0.86 9.95
N LEU A 114 -4.92 0.00 9.07
CA LEU A 114 -3.76 -0.26 8.23
C LEU A 114 -2.62 0.71 8.52
N GLY A 115 -1.44 0.17 8.78
CA GLY A 115 -0.19 0.91 8.90
C GLY A 115 0.92 0.16 8.16
N THR A 116 1.89 0.90 7.63
CA THR A 116 3.05 0.33 6.93
C THR A 116 4.35 0.98 7.41
N GLY A 117 5.48 0.29 7.24
CA GLY A 117 6.79 0.77 7.66
C GLY A 117 6.84 1.07 9.16
N LYS A 118 7.32 2.26 9.54
CA LYS A 118 7.42 2.69 10.95
C LYS A 118 6.07 2.79 11.68
N ALA A 119 4.94 2.77 10.97
CA ALA A 119 3.63 2.82 11.60
C ALA A 119 3.14 1.45 12.10
N VAL A 120 3.78 0.33 11.72
CA VAL A 120 3.35 -1.02 12.11
C VAL A 120 3.38 -1.19 13.62
N GLU A 121 4.43 -0.72 14.29
CA GLU A 121 4.55 -0.75 15.75
C GLU A 121 3.34 -0.09 16.43
N LYS A 122 2.95 1.11 15.98
CA LYS A 122 1.78 1.83 16.52
C LYS A 122 0.49 1.07 16.30
N VAL A 123 0.31 0.44 15.13
CA VAL A 123 -0.91 -0.35 14.85
C VAL A 123 -0.99 -1.55 15.79
N LEU A 124 0.12 -2.25 16.02
CA LEU A 124 0.18 -3.36 16.97
C LEU A 124 -0.07 -2.90 18.41
N SER A 125 0.49 -1.76 18.82
CA SER A 125 0.19 -1.18 20.15
C SER A 125 -1.29 -0.83 20.30
N VAL A 126 -1.95 -0.36 19.24
CA VAL A 126 -3.39 -0.04 19.26
C VAL A 126 -4.20 -1.33 19.36
N ALA A 127 -3.86 -2.36 18.59
CA ALA A 127 -4.50 -3.67 18.67
C ALA A 127 -4.37 -4.27 20.08
N ALA A 128 -3.16 -4.28 20.66
CA ALA A 128 -2.92 -4.75 22.02
C ALA A 128 -3.73 -3.96 23.07
N TRP A 129 -3.87 -2.64 22.88
CA TRP A 129 -4.68 -1.80 23.77
C TRP A 129 -6.16 -2.16 23.71
N PHE A 130 -6.72 -2.41 22.52
CA PHE A 130 -8.11 -2.84 22.37
C PHE A 130 -8.34 -4.28 22.84
N SER A 131 -7.32 -5.16 22.78
CA SER A 131 -7.42 -6.53 23.30
C SER A 131 -7.63 -6.58 24.82
N GLY A 132 -7.20 -5.54 25.55
CA GLY A 132 -7.47 -5.40 26.99
C GLY A 132 -8.82 -4.76 27.33
N GLU A 133 -9.51 -4.20 26.33
CA GLU A 133 -10.82 -3.58 26.51
C GLU A 133 -11.93 -4.63 26.38
N LYS A 134 -12.95 -4.59 27.23
CA LYS A 134 -14.04 -5.59 27.20
C LYS A 134 -15.04 -5.39 26.06
N ASP A 135 -15.00 -4.21 25.44
CA ASP A 135 -16.02 -3.76 24.51
C ASP A 135 -15.73 -4.15 23.05
N CYS A 136 -14.52 -4.61 22.74
CA CYS A 136 -14.06 -4.88 21.37
C CYS A 136 -13.33 -6.23 21.29
N GLU A 137 -13.57 -6.97 20.21
CA GLU A 137 -12.78 -8.14 19.81
C GLU A 137 -11.78 -7.71 18.73
N VAL A 138 -10.53 -8.16 18.83
CA VAL A 138 -9.38 -7.70 18.01
C VAL A 138 -8.74 -8.87 17.27
#